data_AF-A0A319DUP5-F1
#
_entry.id   AF-A0A319DUP5-F1
#
_cell.length_a   1.000
_cell.length_b   1.000
_cell.length_c   1.000
_cell.angle_alpha   90.00
_cell.angle_beta   90.00
_cell.angle_gamma   90.00
#
_symmetry.space_group_name_H-M   'P 1'
#
loop_
_entity.id
_entity.type
_entity.pdbx_description
1 polymer ?
#
loop_
_entity_poly.entity_id
_entity_poly.type
_entity_poly.pdbx_seq_one_letter_code
_entity_poly.pdbx_strand_id
1 'polypeptide(L)'
;MSNQELRPMRAHPSRDALSIFRPLRQKLDWGTGLFKVYSSSHTLKDTEFEEYMEKVGDEIALDPNELLLVHGGLYILPSPNPGGPIVWMGLSRLPMGNDIYSPSGLPFMKI
;
A
#
# COMPACT_ATOMS: atom_id res chain seq x y z
N MET A 1 -21.43 -4.82 -5.44
CA MET A 1 -20.00 -4.85 -5.04
C MET A 1 -19.99 -4.62 -3.54
N SER A 2 -19.46 -5.54 -2.74
CA SER A 2 -19.46 -5.38 -1.29
C SER A 2 -18.66 -4.13 -0.91
N ASN A 3 -19.22 -3.29 -0.05
CA ASN A 3 -18.49 -2.24 0.67
C ASN A 3 -17.37 -2.91 1.46
N GLN A 4 -16.21 -3.15 0.85
CA GLN A 4 -14.98 -3.24 1.65
C GLN A 4 -14.76 -1.81 2.14
N GLU A 5 -14.91 -1.62 3.45
CA GLU A 5 -14.53 -0.38 4.10
C GLU A 5 -13.10 -0.03 3.67
N LEU A 6 -12.94 1.16 3.12
CA LEU A 6 -11.65 1.71 2.73
C LEU A 6 -10.83 1.87 4.01
N ARG A 7 -9.99 0.88 4.28
CA ARG A 7 -9.08 0.90 5.42
C ARG A 7 -7.64 0.91 4.93
N PRO A 8 -6.73 1.60 5.64
CA PRO A 8 -5.32 1.48 5.34
C PRO A 8 -4.86 0.03 5.50
N MET A 9 -3.99 -0.39 4.59
CA MET A 9 -3.41 -1.72 4.52
C MET A 9 -1.90 -1.59 4.35
N ARG A 10 -1.15 -2.60 4.76
CA ARG A 10 0.28 -2.63 4.54
C ARG A 10 0.60 -2.72 3.05
N ALA A 11 1.63 -1.99 2.65
CA ALA A 11 2.16 -1.98 1.30
C ALA A 11 2.71 -3.35 0.87
N HIS A 12 3.03 -4.23 1.83
CA HIS A 12 3.43 -5.61 1.59
C HIS A 12 2.89 -6.53 2.70
N PRO A 13 2.61 -7.82 2.44
CA PRO A 13 2.19 -8.76 3.50
C PRO A 13 3.26 -8.93 4.59
N SER A 14 4.52 -9.09 4.20
CA SER A 14 5.68 -9.13 5.11
C SER A 14 6.18 -7.72 5.47
N ARG A 15 6.50 -7.49 6.75
CA ARG A 15 6.98 -6.18 7.25
C ARG A 15 8.40 -5.86 6.81
N ASP A 16 9.30 -6.84 6.85
CA ASP A 16 10.72 -6.71 6.45
C ASP A 16 10.86 -6.98 4.94
N ALA A 17 10.18 -6.15 4.17
CA ALA A 17 10.13 -6.22 2.72
C ALA A 17 10.15 -4.82 2.12
N LEU A 18 10.31 -4.75 0.81
CA LEU A 18 10.14 -3.56 -0.01
C LEU A 18 8.97 -3.79 -0.96
N SER A 19 8.14 -2.77 -1.15
CA SER A 19 7.17 -2.71 -2.24
C SER A 19 7.51 -1.58 -3.18
N ILE A 20 7.46 -1.90 -4.47
CA ILE A 20 7.73 -0.98 -5.56
C ILE A 20 6.45 -0.84 -6.36
N PHE A 21 6.00 0.40 -6.55
CA PHE A 21 4.83 0.73 -7.34
C PHE A 21 5.21 1.63 -8.51
N ARG A 22 4.66 1.32 -9.69
CA ARG A 22 4.88 2.10 -10.91
C ARG A 22 3.61 2.20 -11.76
N PRO A 23 3.12 3.41 -12.07
CA PRO A 23 2.09 3.60 -13.08
C PRO A 23 2.56 3.15 -14.47
N LEU A 24 1.72 2.46 -15.24
CA LEU A 24 2.14 1.94 -16.55
C LEU A 24 1.99 2.92 -17.72
N ARG A 25 0.96 3.78 -17.71
CA ARG A 25 0.55 4.52 -18.92
C ARG A 25 0.37 6.01 -18.71
N GLN A 26 -0.16 6.39 -17.55
CA GLN A 26 -0.51 7.76 -17.23
C GLN A 26 -0.12 8.07 -15.80
N LYS A 27 -0.05 9.36 -15.48
CA LYS A 27 0.05 9.81 -14.11
C LYS A 27 -1.10 9.26 -13.28
N LEU A 28 -0.79 8.78 -12.07
CA LEU A 28 -1.77 8.37 -11.09
C LEU A 28 -1.58 9.19 -9.80
N ASP A 29 -2.68 9.56 -9.19
CA ASP A 29 -2.79 10.26 -7.91
C ASP A 29 -4.04 9.77 -7.16
N TRP A 30 -4.36 10.36 -6.02
CA TRP A 30 -5.56 9.99 -5.26
C TRP A 30 -6.87 10.10 -6.08
N GLY A 31 -7.01 11.15 -6.88
CA GLY A 31 -8.19 11.37 -7.74
C GLY A 31 -8.30 10.36 -8.88
N THR A 32 -7.17 9.79 -9.29
CA THR A 32 -7.05 8.85 -10.42
C THR A 32 -6.65 7.43 -10.00
N GLY A 33 -6.92 7.07 -8.74
CA GLY A 33 -6.88 5.67 -8.26
C GLY A 33 -5.55 5.18 -7.68
N LEU A 34 -4.64 6.08 -7.25
CA LEU A 34 -3.43 5.71 -6.51
C LEU A 34 -3.72 5.58 -5.00
N PHE A 35 -2.76 5.96 -4.14
CA PHE A 35 -2.78 5.71 -2.70
C PHE A 35 -2.63 7.00 -1.91
N LYS A 36 -3.19 7.00 -0.69
CA LYS A 36 -2.61 7.78 0.42
C LYS A 36 -1.56 6.95 1.13
N VAL A 37 -0.51 7.60 1.63
CA VAL A 37 0.56 6.99 2.39
C VAL A 37 0.55 7.54 3.82
N TYR A 38 0.66 6.64 4.80
CA TYR A 38 0.82 7.03 6.20
C TYR A 38 2.32 7.04 6.52
N SER A 39 2.97 8.17 6.26
CA SER A 39 4.40 8.36 6.48
C SER A 39 4.82 7.91 7.89
N SER A 40 5.98 7.26 7.99
CA SER A 40 6.55 6.67 9.23
C SER A 40 5.76 5.52 9.87
N SER A 41 4.61 5.10 9.34
CA SER A 41 3.82 4.00 9.93
C SER A 41 4.50 2.63 9.91
N HIS A 42 5.56 2.45 9.12
CA HIS A 42 6.31 1.18 9.04
C HIS A 42 6.99 0.77 10.35
N THR A 43 7.19 1.72 11.27
CA THR A 43 7.73 1.46 12.61
C THR A 43 6.67 1.05 13.62
N LEU A 44 5.38 1.22 13.30
CA LEU A 44 4.26 0.98 14.20
C LEU A 44 3.76 -0.46 14.12
N LYS A 45 3.38 -1.02 15.26
CA LYS A 45 2.56 -2.24 15.33
C LYS A 45 1.14 -1.94 14.87
N ASP A 46 0.36 -2.98 14.59
CA ASP A 46 -0.99 -2.82 14.04
C ASP A 46 -1.92 -2.09 15.02
N THR A 47 -1.83 -2.41 16.31
CA THR A 47 -2.58 -1.72 17.37
C THR A 47 -2.18 -0.26 17.51
N GLU A 48 -0.88 0.06 17.35
CA GLU A 48 -0.38 1.43 17.41
C GLU A 48 -0.82 2.23 16.16
N PHE A 49 -0.99 1.54 15.02
CA PHE A 49 -1.48 2.17 13.81
C PHE A 49 -2.98 2.49 13.88
N GLU A 50 -3.79 1.66 14.54
CA GLU A 50 -5.23 1.93 14.75
C GLU A 50 -5.47 3.23 15.52
N GLU A 51 -4.61 3.58 16.47
CA GLU A 51 -4.64 4.88 17.14
C GLU A 51 -4.07 6.02 16.25
N TYR A 52 -3.09 5.69 15.41
CA TYR A 52 -2.42 6.65 14.52
C TYR A 52 -3.26 7.06 13.30
N MET A 53 -4.15 6.18 12.83
CA MET A 53 -4.85 6.34 11.54
C MET A 53 -5.84 7.51 11.51
N GLU A 54 -6.13 8.12 12.66
CA GLU A 54 -6.83 9.40 12.74
C GLU A 54 -6.08 10.53 12.02
N LYS A 55 -4.78 10.37 11.78
CA LYS A 55 -3.99 11.31 10.97
C LYS A 55 -4.40 11.24 9.50
N VAL A 56 -4.37 12.41 8.85
CA VAL A 56 -4.56 12.52 7.40
C VAL A 56 -3.36 11.90 6.70
N GLY A 57 -3.59 10.87 5.89
CA GLY A 57 -2.57 10.27 5.03
C GLY A 57 -2.19 11.20 3.87
N ASP A 58 -0.92 11.15 3.47
CA ASP A 58 -0.36 11.97 2.41
C ASP A 58 -0.78 11.43 1.03
N GLU A 59 -1.35 12.28 0.18
CA GLU A 59 -1.68 11.91 -1.19
C GLU A 59 -0.41 11.87 -2.04
N ILE A 60 -0.16 10.73 -2.67
CA ILE A 60 0.96 10.56 -3.57
C ILE A 60 0.48 10.74 -5.00
N ALA A 61 1.30 11.36 -5.83
CA ALA A 61 1.17 11.38 -7.28
C ALA A 61 2.43 10.78 -7.90
N LEU A 62 2.28 9.94 -8.92
CA LEU A 62 3.37 9.29 -9.64
C LEU A 62 3.15 9.41 -11.14
N ASP A 63 4.17 9.86 -11.85
CA ASP A 63 4.23 9.79 -13.31
C ASP A 63 4.73 8.40 -13.78
N PRO A 64 4.47 7.97 -15.04
CA PRO A 64 4.84 6.63 -15.54
C PRO A 64 6.35 6.30 -15.52
N ASN A 65 7.19 7.32 -15.37
CA ASN A 65 8.65 7.19 -15.30
C ASN A 65 9.18 7.22 -13.86
N GLU A 66 8.29 7.39 -12.87
CA GLU A 66 8.63 7.44 -11.46
C GLU A 66 8.30 6.12 -10.77
N LEU A 67 9.00 5.86 -9.67
CA LEU A 67 8.79 4.69 -8.83
C LEU A 67 8.52 5.15 -7.41
N LEU A 68 7.51 4.57 -6.78
CA LEU A 68 7.34 4.66 -5.33
C LEU A 68 7.92 3.41 -4.69
N LEU A 69 8.99 3.60 -3.92
CA LEU A 69 9.63 2.56 -3.13
C LEU A 69 9.26 2.78 -1.66
N VAL A 70 8.63 1.77 -1.05
CA VAL A 70 8.19 1.85 0.35
C VAL A 70 8.53 0.58 1.12
N HIS A 71 8.80 0.73 2.41
CA HIS A 71 8.89 -0.41 3.33
C HIS A 71 7.57 -1.17 3.35
N GLY A 72 7.65 -2.49 3.43
CA GLY A 72 6.49 -3.38 3.39
C GLY A 72 5.51 -3.16 4.53
N GLY A 73 6.04 -2.86 5.72
CA GLY A 73 5.23 -2.50 6.90
C GLY A 73 4.53 -1.13 6.82
N LEU A 74 4.81 -0.31 5.80
CA LEU A 74 4.17 1.00 5.65
C LEU A 74 2.70 0.83 5.31
N TYR A 75 1.82 1.57 5.98
CA TYR A 75 0.40 1.60 5.67
C TYR A 75 0.10 2.56 4.52
N ILE A 76 -0.73 2.08 3.59
CA ILE A 76 -1.26 2.80 2.45
C ILE A 76 -2.76 2.60 2.39
N LEU A 77 -3.48 3.63 1.96
CA LEU A 77 -4.92 3.55 1.72
C LEU A 77 -5.14 3.61 0.21
N PRO A 78 -5.66 2.54 -0.41
CA PRO A 78 -6.09 2.58 -1.80
C PRO A 78 -7.21 3.59 -2.02
N SER A 79 -7.08 4.37 -3.07
CA SER A 79 -8.16 5.24 -3.51
C SER A 79 -9.36 4.40 -3.93
N PRO A 80 -10.60 4.81 -3.57
CA PRO A 80 -11.80 4.21 -4.11
C PRO A 80 -12.07 4.60 -5.56
N ASN A 81 -11.36 5.60 -6.09
CA ASN A 81 -11.60 6.10 -7.42
C ASN A 81 -11.09 5.09 -8.47
N PRO A 82 -11.84 4.89 -9.57
CA PRO A 82 -11.34 4.08 -10.68
C PRO A 82 -10.05 4.71 -11.22
N GLY A 83 -9.04 3.88 -11.41
CA GLY A 83 -7.70 4.32 -11.81
C GLY A 83 -7.11 3.57 -12.99
N GLY A 84 -5.88 3.94 -13.33
CA GLY A 84 -5.08 3.26 -14.34
C GLY A 84 -4.32 2.06 -13.79
N PRO A 85 -3.79 1.20 -14.68
CA PRO A 85 -3.03 0.03 -14.26
C PRO A 85 -1.69 0.44 -13.63
N ILE A 86 -1.37 -0.23 -12.52
CA ILE A 86 -0.12 -0.09 -11.77
C ILE A 86 0.61 -1.43 -11.73
N VAL A 87 1.93 -1.41 -11.88
CA VAL A 87 2.77 -2.58 -11.57
C VAL A 87 3.15 -2.50 -10.10
N TRP A 88 2.97 -3.61 -9.41
CA TRP A 88 3.52 -3.83 -8.09
C TRP A 88 4.58 -4.94 -8.15
N MET A 89 5.70 -4.72 -7.47
CA MET A 89 6.72 -5.72 -7.22
C MET A 89 7.06 -5.74 -5.73
N GLY A 90 6.87 -6.91 -5.10
CA GLY A 90 7.27 -7.17 -3.72
C GLY A 90 8.65 -7.85 -3.68
N LEU A 91 9.52 -7.38 -2.78
CA LEU A 91 10.83 -7.97 -2.51
C LEU A 91 10.94 -8.21 -1.00
N SER A 92 10.96 -9.47 -0.58
CA SER A 92 11.15 -9.85 0.83
C SER A 92 12.54 -10.44 1.05
N ARG A 93 13.12 -10.19 2.23
CA ARG A 93 14.43 -10.76 2.60
C ARG A 93 14.37 -12.29 2.78
N LEU A 94 13.24 -12.79 3.25
CA LEU A 94 12.96 -14.20 3.50
C LEU A 94 11.68 -14.62 2.75
N PRO A 95 11.44 -15.93 2.54
CA PRO A 95 10.15 -16.41 2.04
C PRO A 95 9.01 -15.88 2.92
N MET A 96 7.94 -15.36 2.30
CA MET A 96 6.82 -14.75 3.04
C MET A 96 6.14 -15.73 4.00
N GLY A 97 6.11 -17.03 3.69
CA GLY A 97 5.48 -18.04 4.54
C GLY A 97 4.06 -17.62 4.94
N ASN A 98 3.79 -17.56 6.24
CA ASN A 98 2.47 -17.18 6.76
C ASN A 98 2.13 -15.69 6.62
N ASP A 99 3.11 -14.82 6.32
CA ASP A 99 2.86 -13.38 6.15
C ASP A 99 1.91 -13.12 4.96
N ILE A 100 1.87 -14.02 3.97
CA ILE A 100 0.99 -13.90 2.80
C ILE A 100 -0.50 -13.91 3.19
N TYR A 101 -0.83 -14.51 4.34
CA TYR A 101 -2.18 -14.58 4.88
C TYR A 101 -2.51 -13.39 5.80
N SER A 102 -1.61 -12.41 5.92
CA SER A 102 -1.83 -11.25 6.78
C SER A 102 -3.15 -10.54 6.42
N PRO A 103 -4.05 -10.29 7.39
CA PRO A 103 -5.28 -9.55 7.13
C PRO A 103 -4.99 -8.10 6.70
N SER A 104 -3.83 -7.57 7.08
CA SER A 104 -3.40 -6.21 6.83
C SER A 104 -2.82 -6.00 5.42
N GLY A 105 -2.50 -7.05 4.66
CA GLY A 105 -2.02 -6.91 3.28
C GLY A 105 -3.13 -6.53 2.28
N LEU A 106 -2.75 -5.97 1.13
CA LEU A 106 -3.67 -5.68 0.04
C LEU A 106 -4.24 -6.96 -0.60
N PRO A 107 -5.52 -6.98 -1.05
CA PRO A 107 -6.14 -8.21 -1.56
C PRO A 107 -5.38 -8.87 -2.72
N PHE A 108 -4.84 -8.08 -3.66
CA PHE A 108 -4.12 -8.61 -4.82
C PHE A 108 -2.72 -9.18 -4.49
N MET A 109 -2.25 -9.03 -3.26
CA MET A 109 -0.95 -9.54 -2.80
C MET A 109 -1.07 -10.90 -2.10
N LYS A 110 -2.31 -11.38 -1.91
CA LYS A 110 -2.61 -12.64 -1.21
C LYS A 110 -2.94 -13.72 -2.23
N ILE A 111 -2.79 -14.99 -1.81
CA ILE A 111 -3.23 -16.17 -2.56
C ILE A 111 -4.64 -16.56 -2.12
#